data_AF-A0A1A9W2H8-F1
#
_entry.id   AF-A0A1A9W2H8-F1
#
_cell.length_a   1.000
_cell.length_b   1.000
_cell.length_c   1.000
_cell.angle_alpha   90.00
_cell.angle_beta   90.00
_cell.angle_gamma   90.00
#
_symmetry.space_group_name_H-M   'P 1'
#
loop_
_entity.id
_entity.type
_entity.pdbx_description
1 polymer ?
#
loop_
_entity_poly.entity_id
_entity_poly.type
_entity_poly.pdbx_seq_one_letter_code
_entity_poly.pdbx_strand_id
1 'polypeptide(L)'
;MEEMDIAQQRAILMRKIRRRFMLKAYFLFIAFVLFSVLQWCLVLTFAVIGDFLISHEELSIGALFISLMLMTVFVFVEGIRIAIPLNWLLTFIILQAVIIGTSRLLVMTCYGVLIGSLIFVLLPMFIFILLGSLIKHDFTLDVIILFVLSFVFFVGAVYFITFYVVAKVNLAFYIYAALVYIIVCIFIMYHAQTINGNRYAEMRTTDYLLAALILYVDFLVLYMVITHVMLIAWDGIMKTPCGRLSQNGAPTDPPIDDGNDDDNLDTPGSDR
;
A
#
# COMPACT_ATOMS: atom_id res chain seq x y z
N MET A 1 37.79 23.84 -30.02
CA MET A 1 36.62 24.71 -29.72
C MET A 1 35.32 24.02 -30.15
N GLU A 2 35.29 23.40 -31.32
CA GLU A 2 34.13 22.66 -31.87
C GLU A 2 33.76 21.37 -31.08
N GLU A 3 34.74 20.57 -30.64
CA GLU A 3 34.46 19.38 -29.80
C GLU A 3 33.79 19.70 -28.46
N MET A 4 34.12 20.85 -27.86
CA MET A 4 33.55 21.30 -26.60
C MET A 4 32.08 21.70 -26.76
N ASP A 5 31.70 22.27 -27.92
CA ASP A 5 30.31 22.61 -28.25
C ASP A 5 29.47 21.34 -28.48
N ILE A 6 30.03 20.33 -29.16
CA ILE A 6 29.36 19.04 -29.38
C ILE A 6 29.08 18.31 -28.05
N ALA A 7 30.06 18.30 -27.13
CA ALA A 7 29.89 17.68 -25.82
C ALA A 7 28.80 18.38 -24.98
N GLN A 8 28.77 19.71 -25.01
CA GLN A 8 27.76 20.51 -24.32
C GLN A 8 26.36 20.28 -24.91
N GLN A 9 26.22 20.23 -26.24
CA GLN A 9 24.95 19.93 -26.90
C GLN A 9 24.43 18.53 -26.56
N ARG A 10 25.31 17.52 -26.53
CA ARG A 10 24.96 16.15 -26.09
C ARG A 10 24.48 16.13 -24.65
N ALA A 11 25.17 16.82 -23.74
CA ALA A 11 24.77 16.90 -22.33
C ALA A 11 23.38 17.55 -22.16
N ILE A 12 23.09 18.63 -22.92
CA ILE A 12 21.78 19.28 -22.90
C ILE A 12 20.69 18.34 -23.44
N LEU A 13 20.96 17.61 -24.53
CA LEU A 13 20.02 16.66 -25.11
C LEU A 13 19.69 15.52 -24.13
N MET A 14 20.71 14.93 -23.51
CA MET A 14 20.54 13.85 -22.52
C MET A 14 19.69 14.30 -21.33
N ARG A 15 19.93 15.51 -20.80
CA ARG A 15 19.10 16.10 -19.74
C ARG A 15 17.65 16.28 -20.16
N LYS A 16 17.40 16.74 -21.40
CA LYS A 16 16.03 16.89 -21.95
C LYS A 16 15.33 15.54 -22.06
N ILE A 17 16.01 14.51 -22.55
CA ILE A 17 15.45 13.14 -22.67
C ILE A 17 15.09 12.59 -21.30
N ARG A 18 16.01 12.67 -20.33
CA ARG A 18 15.79 12.24 -18.94
C ARG A 18 14.61 12.97 -18.30
N ARG A 19 14.49 14.30 -18.49
CA ARG A 19 13.35 15.08 -17.98
C ARG A 19 12.01 14.60 -18.55
N ARG A 20 11.94 14.29 -19.84
CA ARG A 20 10.70 13.75 -20.44
C ARG A 20 10.38 12.36 -19.89
N PHE A 21 11.38 11.51 -19.68
CA PHE A 21 11.21 10.20 -19.05
C PHE A 21 10.66 10.34 -17.62
N MET A 22 11.29 11.16 -16.78
CA MET A 22 10.85 11.41 -15.39
C MET A 22 9.40 11.88 -15.36
N LEU A 23 9.07 12.90 -16.17
CA LEU A 23 7.71 13.44 -16.24
C LEU A 23 6.68 12.38 -16.64
N LYS A 24 7.01 11.52 -17.62
CA LYS A 24 6.12 10.41 -18.02
C LYS A 24 5.94 9.40 -16.89
N ALA A 25 7.02 8.99 -16.23
CA ALA A 25 6.97 8.00 -15.15
C ALA A 25 6.12 8.49 -13.96
N TYR A 26 6.38 9.71 -13.46
CA TYR A 26 5.60 10.27 -12.36
C TYR A 26 4.15 10.57 -12.74
N PHE A 27 3.90 11.04 -13.97
CA PHE A 27 2.53 11.24 -14.45
C PHE A 27 1.75 9.92 -14.51
N LEU A 28 2.36 8.85 -15.00
CA LEU A 28 1.74 7.53 -15.04
C LEU A 28 1.52 6.95 -13.65
N PHE A 29 2.45 7.13 -12.73
CA PHE A 29 2.27 6.77 -11.33
C PHE A 29 1.02 7.45 -10.74
N ILE A 30 0.88 8.77 -10.93
CA ILE A 30 -0.31 9.51 -10.48
C ILE A 30 -1.58 8.96 -11.16
N ALA A 31 -1.52 8.70 -12.47
CA ALA A 31 -2.66 8.12 -13.20
C ALA A 31 -3.06 6.74 -12.65
N PHE A 32 -2.10 5.88 -12.30
CA PHE A 32 -2.37 4.57 -11.70
C PHE A 32 -3.01 4.69 -10.31
N VAL A 33 -2.52 5.62 -9.47
CA VAL A 33 -3.12 5.92 -8.17
C VAL A 33 -4.57 6.41 -8.34
N LEU A 34 -4.81 7.38 -9.23
CA LEU A 34 -6.16 7.90 -9.48
C LEU A 34 -7.11 6.83 -10.01
N PHE A 35 -6.63 5.99 -10.94
CA PHE A 35 -7.40 4.87 -11.48
C PHE A 35 -7.77 3.85 -10.39
N SER A 36 -6.85 3.58 -9.47
CA SER A 36 -7.10 2.70 -8.31
C SER A 36 -8.13 3.29 -7.37
N VAL A 37 -7.97 4.56 -6.99
CA VAL A 37 -8.92 5.28 -6.12
C VAL A 37 -10.31 5.30 -6.74
N LEU A 38 -10.43 5.50 -8.06
CA LEU A 38 -11.71 5.44 -8.75
C LEU A 38 -12.38 4.07 -8.55
N GLN A 39 -11.65 2.97 -8.76
CA GLN A 39 -12.19 1.61 -8.58
C GLN A 39 -12.51 1.31 -7.12
N TRP A 40 -11.67 1.75 -6.19
CA TRP A 40 -11.88 1.60 -4.76
C TRP A 40 -13.13 2.34 -4.29
N CYS A 41 -13.38 3.54 -4.81
CA CYS A 41 -14.64 4.26 -4.58
C CYS A 41 -15.84 3.48 -5.13
N LEU A 42 -15.73 2.82 -6.28
CA LEU A 42 -16.81 1.96 -6.80
C LEU A 42 -17.08 0.77 -5.87
N VAL A 43 -16.04 0.12 -5.35
CA VAL A 43 -16.17 -0.99 -4.37
C VAL A 43 -16.89 -0.53 -3.09
N LEU A 44 -16.56 0.67 -2.59
CA LEU A 44 -17.21 1.25 -1.41
C LEU A 44 -18.66 1.64 -1.69
N THR A 45 -18.94 2.22 -2.87
CA THR A 45 -20.27 2.71 -3.26
C THR A 45 -21.25 1.57 -3.52
N PHE A 46 -20.84 0.56 -4.27
CA PHE A 46 -21.73 -0.50 -4.72
C PHE A 46 -21.63 -1.73 -3.82
N ALA A 47 -22.69 -1.96 -3.04
CA ALA A 47 -22.72 -3.04 -2.06
C ALA A 47 -22.41 -4.42 -2.67
N VAL A 48 -23.05 -4.70 -3.79
CA VAL A 48 -22.92 -5.93 -4.58
C VAL A 48 -21.46 -6.29 -4.90
N ILE A 49 -20.62 -5.30 -5.21
CA ILE A 49 -19.21 -5.53 -5.54
C ILE A 49 -18.43 -5.96 -4.29
N GLY A 50 -18.66 -5.26 -3.16
CA GLY A 50 -18.02 -5.61 -1.90
C GLY A 50 -18.41 -7.00 -1.38
N ASP A 51 -19.69 -7.35 -1.48
CA ASP A 51 -20.19 -8.66 -1.01
C ASP A 51 -19.67 -9.80 -1.91
N PHE A 52 -19.55 -9.54 -3.23
CA PHE A 52 -18.89 -10.45 -4.16
C PHE A 52 -17.42 -10.69 -3.79
N LEU A 53 -16.68 -9.63 -3.43
CA LEU A 53 -15.27 -9.73 -3.04
C LEU A 53 -15.07 -10.43 -1.68
N ILE A 54 -16.01 -10.29 -0.74
CA ILE A 54 -16.00 -11.03 0.53
C ILE A 54 -16.27 -12.51 0.30
N SER A 55 -17.28 -12.84 -0.52
CA SER A 55 -17.66 -14.22 -0.81
C SER A 55 -16.62 -14.99 -1.63
N HIS A 56 -15.80 -14.29 -2.42
CA HIS A 56 -14.76 -14.88 -3.26
C HIS A 56 -13.37 -14.38 -2.86
N GLU A 57 -12.93 -14.65 -1.63
CA GLU A 57 -11.63 -14.18 -1.14
C GLU A 57 -10.43 -14.73 -1.94
N GLU A 58 -10.59 -15.92 -2.51
CA GLU A 58 -9.63 -16.56 -3.43
C GLU A 58 -9.29 -15.65 -4.62
N LEU A 59 -10.25 -14.84 -5.08
CA LEU A 59 -10.05 -13.93 -6.21
C LEU A 59 -9.10 -12.79 -5.84
N SER A 60 -9.19 -12.27 -4.62
CA SER A 60 -8.28 -11.22 -4.12
C SER A 60 -6.88 -11.77 -3.90
N ILE A 61 -6.74 -12.91 -3.23
CA ILE A 61 -5.43 -13.54 -2.98
C ILE A 61 -4.78 -13.98 -4.31
N GLY A 62 -5.56 -14.65 -5.18
CA GLY A 62 -5.12 -15.11 -6.49
C GLY A 62 -4.72 -13.96 -7.41
N ALA A 63 -5.49 -12.88 -7.48
CA ALA A 63 -5.15 -11.71 -8.28
C ALA A 63 -3.86 -11.04 -7.77
N LEU A 64 -3.69 -10.90 -6.45
CA LEU A 64 -2.46 -10.35 -5.88
C LEU A 64 -1.25 -11.25 -6.21
N PHE A 65 -1.38 -12.58 -6.07
CA PHE A 65 -0.29 -13.51 -6.39
C PHE A 65 0.07 -13.48 -7.88
N ILE A 66 -0.92 -13.52 -8.79
CA ILE A 66 -0.72 -13.40 -10.23
C ILE A 66 -0.02 -12.08 -10.56
N SER A 67 -0.42 -10.98 -9.91
CA SER A 67 0.20 -9.69 -10.14
C SER A 67 1.68 -9.65 -9.78
N LEU A 68 2.10 -10.30 -8.69
CA LEU A 68 3.50 -10.41 -8.27
C LEU A 68 4.31 -11.25 -9.25
N MET A 69 3.73 -12.37 -9.73
CA MET A 69 4.37 -13.21 -10.75
C MET A 69 4.55 -12.46 -12.07
N LEU A 70 3.50 -11.78 -12.55
CA LEU A 70 3.56 -10.99 -13.78
C LEU A 70 4.52 -9.80 -13.65
N MET A 71 4.54 -9.13 -12.50
CA MET A 71 5.49 -8.06 -12.22
C MET A 71 6.94 -8.56 -12.26
N THR A 72 7.19 -9.74 -11.69
CA THR A 72 8.50 -10.39 -11.74
C THR A 72 8.93 -10.67 -13.19
N VAL A 73 8.03 -11.24 -14.01
CA VAL A 73 8.27 -11.47 -15.45
C VAL A 73 8.54 -10.15 -16.17
N PHE A 74 7.78 -9.10 -15.88
CA PHE A 74 7.95 -7.78 -16.50
C PHE A 74 9.32 -7.15 -16.15
N VAL A 75 9.79 -7.32 -14.91
CA VAL A 75 11.10 -6.84 -14.44
C VAL A 75 12.26 -7.61 -15.09
N PHE A 76 12.16 -8.92 -15.28
CA PHE A 76 13.28 -9.71 -15.80
C PHE A 76 13.32 -9.83 -17.33
N VAL A 77 12.17 -9.81 -18.00
CA VAL A 77 12.10 -10.06 -19.45
C VAL A 77 12.14 -8.73 -20.23
N GLU A 78 13.36 -8.33 -20.63
CA GLU A 78 13.59 -7.08 -21.38
C GLU A 78 12.83 -7.03 -22.72
N GLY A 79 12.73 -8.16 -23.42
CA GLY A 79 12.00 -8.23 -24.70
C GLY A 79 10.53 -7.82 -24.61
N ILE A 80 9.87 -8.17 -23.49
CA ILE A 80 8.47 -7.77 -23.23
C ILE A 80 8.38 -6.26 -22.97
N ARG A 81 9.34 -5.70 -22.23
CA ARG A 81 9.36 -4.25 -21.91
C ARG A 81 9.57 -3.38 -23.14
N ILE A 82 10.36 -3.84 -24.10
CA ILE A 82 10.65 -3.07 -25.33
C ILE A 82 9.47 -3.09 -26.31
N ALA A 83 8.71 -4.18 -26.37
CA ALA A 83 7.57 -4.31 -27.27
C ALA A 83 6.37 -3.44 -26.82
N ILE A 84 6.22 -2.25 -27.43
CA ILE A 84 5.24 -1.21 -27.05
C ILE A 84 3.79 -1.72 -26.86
N PRO A 85 3.17 -2.48 -27.76
CA PRO A 85 1.79 -2.92 -27.51
C PRO A 85 1.72 -3.90 -26.34
N LEU A 86 2.73 -4.76 -26.20
CA LEU A 86 2.78 -5.81 -25.18
C LEU A 86 3.08 -5.24 -23.79
N ASN A 87 3.97 -4.24 -23.70
CA ASN A 87 4.33 -3.63 -22.42
C ASN A 87 3.14 -2.89 -21.78
N TRP A 88 2.31 -2.21 -22.57
CA TRP A 88 1.10 -1.54 -22.12
C TRP A 88 0.02 -2.53 -21.71
N LEU A 89 -0.21 -3.56 -22.53
CA LEU A 89 -1.16 -4.63 -22.21
C LEU A 89 -0.80 -5.31 -20.89
N LEU A 90 0.47 -5.72 -20.73
CA LEU A 90 0.92 -6.39 -19.52
C LEU A 90 0.87 -5.46 -18.30
N THR A 91 1.26 -4.18 -18.46
CA THR A 91 1.14 -3.18 -17.39
C THR A 91 -0.31 -3.01 -16.94
N PHE A 92 -1.26 -2.98 -17.87
CA PHE A 92 -2.68 -2.88 -17.56
C PHE A 92 -3.19 -4.13 -16.82
N ILE A 93 -2.78 -5.33 -17.26
CA ILE A 93 -3.14 -6.59 -16.58
C ILE A 93 -2.57 -6.62 -15.16
N ILE A 94 -1.30 -6.24 -14.97
CA ILE A 94 -0.68 -6.13 -13.65
C ILE A 94 -1.47 -5.15 -12.80
N LEU A 95 -1.70 -3.92 -13.28
CA LEU A 95 -2.43 -2.89 -12.55
C LEU A 95 -3.80 -3.38 -12.09
N GLN A 96 -4.58 -4.00 -12.98
CA GLN A 96 -5.90 -4.54 -12.63
C GLN A 96 -5.84 -5.67 -11.61
N ALA A 97 -4.90 -6.61 -11.78
CA ALA A 97 -4.73 -7.71 -10.84
C ALA A 97 -4.35 -7.20 -9.44
N VAL A 98 -3.50 -6.18 -9.34
CA VAL A 98 -3.16 -5.60 -8.04
C VAL A 98 -4.33 -4.82 -7.43
N ILE A 99 -5.09 -4.07 -8.23
CA ILE A 99 -6.28 -3.33 -7.72
C ILE A 99 -7.32 -4.30 -7.17
N ILE A 100 -7.63 -5.36 -7.93
CA ILE A 100 -8.54 -6.42 -7.46
C ILE A 100 -7.98 -7.09 -6.21
N GLY A 101 -6.68 -7.41 -6.22
CA GLY A 101 -6.00 -8.04 -5.08
C GLY A 101 -6.06 -7.22 -3.80
N THR A 102 -6.00 -5.90 -3.91
CA THR A 102 -6.08 -4.98 -2.76
C THR A 102 -7.52 -4.58 -2.40
N SER A 103 -8.50 -4.84 -3.27
CA SER A 103 -9.89 -4.40 -3.08
C SER A 103 -10.60 -5.01 -1.88
N ARG A 104 -10.24 -6.23 -1.46
CA ARG A 104 -10.86 -6.86 -0.27
C ARG A 104 -10.57 -6.11 1.03
N LEU A 105 -9.36 -5.55 1.17
CA LEU A 105 -9.01 -4.72 2.33
C LEU A 105 -9.93 -3.51 2.44
N LEU A 106 -10.38 -2.98 1.31
CA LEU A 106 -11.21 -1.79 1.24
C LEU A 106 -12.67 -2.02 1.60
N VAL A 107 -13.20 -3.22 1.39
CA VAL A 107 -14.59 -3.53 1.76
C VAL A 107 -14.82 -3.34 3.26
N MET A 108 -13.76 -3.48 4.06
CA MET A 108 -13.79 -3.26 5.51
C MET A 108 -13.59 -1.80 5.91
N THR A 109 -13.37 -0.90 4.95
CA THR A 109 -13.07 0.51 5.21
C THR A 109 -14.26 1.41 4.89
N CYS A 110 -14.19 2.65 5.38
CA CYS A 110 -15.12 3.73 5.05
C CYS A 110 -14.36 4.85 4.33
N TYR A 111 -15.09 5.80 3.72
CA TYR A 111 -14.48 6.93 2.99
C TYR A 111 -13.49 7.73 3.85
N GLY A 112 -13.74 7.89 5.15
CA GLY A 112 -12.83 8.57 6.07
C GLY A 112 -11.48 7.87 6.18
N VAL A 113 -11.49 6.54 6.38
CA VAL A 113 -10.27 5.72 6.43
C VAL A 113 -9.56 5.69 5.08
N LEU A 114 -10.29 5.61 3.95
CA LEU A 114 -9.72 5.70 2.61
C LEU A 114 -8.94 7.01 2.42
N ILE A 115 -9.57 8.16 2.70
CA ILE A 115 -8.96 9.48 2.53
C ILE A 115 -7.81 9.68 3.52
N GLY A 116 -7.98 9.32 4.79
CA GLY A 116 -6.93 9.38 5.79
C GLY A 116 -5.70 8.58 5.37
N SER A 117 -5.90 7.35 4.92
CA SER A 117 -4.81 6.48 4.45
C SER A 117 -4.10 7.04 3.23
N LEU A 118 -4.85 7.60 2.27
CA LEU A 118 -4.25 8.27 1.11
C LEU A 118 -3.35 9.44 1.51
N ILE A 119 -3.78 10.27 2.46
CA ILE A 119 -2.98 11.41 2.94
C ILE A 119 -1.70 10.92 3.63
N PHE A 120 -1.82 9.98 4.56
CA PHE A 120 -0.69 9.45 5.34
C PHE A 120 0.31 8.63 4.50
N VAL A 121 -0.06 8.24 3.28
CA VAL A 121 0.83 7.54 2.35
C VAL A 121 1.43 8.51 1.33
N LEU A 122 0.60 9.30 0.65
CA LEU A 122 1.04 10.17 -0.44
C LEU A 122 1.94 11.32 0.05
N LEU A 123 1.65 11.90 1.22
CA LEU A 123 2.45 12.99 1.75
C LEU A 123 3.89 12.52 2.06
N PRO A 124 4.12 11.44 2.83
CA PRO A 124 5.47 10.96 3.06
C PRO A 124 6.14 10.45 1.78
N MET A 125 5.41 9.74 0.91
CA MET A 125 5.97 9.31 -0.37
C MET A 125 6.47 10.49 -1.20
N PHE A 126 5.72 11.58 -1.28
CA PHE A 126 6.16 12.81 -1.94
C PHE A 126 7.43 13.39 -1.30
N ILE A 127 7.48 13.45 0.04
CA ILE A 127 8.66 13.91 0.78
C ILE A 127 9.87 13.02 0.46
N PHE A 128 9.74 11.70 0.51
CA PHE A 128 10.85 10.77 0.24
C PHE A 128 11.29 10.77 -1.22
N ILE A 129 10.39 10.96 -2.18
CA ILE A 129 10.76 11.19 -3.59
C ILE A 129 11.60 12.47 -3.70
N LEU A 130 11.17 13.57 -3.07
CA LEU A 130 11.95 14.82 -3.05
C LEU A 130 13.31 14.65 -2.36
N LEU A 131 13.34 14.00 -1.20
CA LEU A 131 14.58 13.73 -0.47
C LEU A 131 15.53 12.88 -1.33
N GLY A 132 15.06 11.77 -1.91
CA GLY A 132 15.85 10.95 -2.83
C GLY A 132 16.39 11.76 -4.02
N SER A 133 15.58 12.69 -4.53
CA SER A 133 15.96 13.60 -5.63
C SER A 133 17.03 14.62 -5.26
N LEU A 134 17.05 15.09 -4.00
CA LEU A 134 17.89 16.20 -3.54
C LEU A 134 19.16 15.74 -2.80
N ILE A 135 19.12 14.59 -2.14
CA ILE A 135 20.23 14.06 -1.35
C ILE A 135 21.44 13.83 -2.25
N LYS A 136 22.61 14.34 -1.84
CA LYS A 136 23.88 14.18 -2.58
C LYS A 136 24.41 12.75 -2.53
N HIS A 137 24.13 12.02 -1.45
CA HIS A 137 24.51 10.63 -1.31
C HIS A 137 23.80 9.75 -2.35
N ASP A 138 24.54 8.84 -2.97
CA ASP A 138 24.04 7.98 -4.04
C ASP A 138 23.67 6.61 -3.47
N PHE A 139 22.38 6.41 -3.19
CA PHE A 139 21.84 5.12 -2.73
C PHE A 139 21.99 4.00 -3.77
N THR A 140 22.22 4.34 -5.03
CA THR A 140 22.38 3.34 -6.09
C THR A 140 23.73 2.63 -6.06
N LEU A 141 24.74 3.24 -5.42
CA LEU A 141 26.01 2.58 -5.10
C LEU A 141 25.85 1.52 -4.00
N ASP A 142 24.98 1.78 -3.04
CA ASP A 142 24.80 0.97 -1.84
C ASP A 142 23.65 -0.03 -1.94
N VAL A 143 23.25 -0.41 -3.15
CA VAL A 143 22.09 -1.29 -3.38
C VAL A 143 22.18 -2.61 -2.60
N ILE A 144 23.39 -3.17 -2.44
CA ILE A 144 23.63 -4.38 -1.66
C ILE A 144 23.35 -4.13 -0.18
N ILE A 145 23.80 -2.99 0.36
CA ILE A 145 23.59 -2.63 1.76
C ILE A 145 22.10 -2.38 2.00
N LEU A 146 21.41 -1.68 1.09
CA LEU A 146 19.97 -1.47 1.16
C LEU A 146 19.21 -2.79 1.13
N PHE A 147 19.62 -3.73 0.30
CA PHE A 147 19.02 -5.06 0.23
C PHE A 147 19.20 -5.84 1.54
N VAL A 148 20.42 -5.86 2.10
CA VAL A 148 20.71 -6.53 3.38
C VAL A 148 19.93 -5.87 4.53
N LEU A 149 19.91 -4.54 4.60
CA LEU A 149 19.18 -3.80 5.62
C LEU A 149 17.67 -4.09 5.55
N SER A 150 17.11 -4.04 4.34
CA SER A 150 15.70 -4.38 4.10
C SER A 150 15.38 -5.81 4.45
N PHE A 151 16.29 -6.76 4.20
CA PHE A 151 16.11 -8.15 4.60
C PHE A 151 16.08 -8.31 6.13
N VAL A 152 16.96 -7.63 6.86
CA VAL A 152 16.94 -7.64 8.34
C VAL A 152 15.63 -7.08 8.88
N PHE A 153 15.18 -5.93 8.38
CA PHE A 153 13.89 -5.36 8.78
C PHE A 153 12.70 -6.24 8.37
N PHE A 154 12.77 -6.92 7.22
CA PHE A 154 11.75 -7.87 6.78
C PHE A 154 11.63 -9.06 7.72
N VAL A 155 12.76 -9.68 8.12
CA VAL A 155 12.75 -10.77 9.12
C VAL A 155 12.17 -10.28 10.45
N GLY A 156 12.53 -9.07 10.88
CA GLY A 156 11.93 -8.42 12.05
C GLY A 156 10.42 -8.22 11.90
N ALA A 157 9.96 -7.75 10.74
CA ALA A 157 8.54 -7.55 10.45
C ALA A 157 7.77 -8.87 10.51
N VAL A 158 8.29 -9.95 9.91
CA VAL A 158 7.71 -11.31 9.99
C VAL A 158 7.62 -11.81 11.43
N TYR A 159 8.65 -11.54 12.24
CA TYR A 159 8.64 -11.89 13.66
C TYR A 159 7.53 -11.13 14.42
N PHE A 160 7.46 -9.80 14.27
CA PHE A 160 6.48 -8.98 14.99
C PHE A 160 5.03 -9.21 14.55
N ILE A 161 4.78 -9.45 13.25
CA ILE A 161 3.42 -9.81 12.81
C ILE A 161 2.99 -11.16 13.38
N THR A 162 3.92 -12.12 13.53
CA THR A 162 3.64 -13.40 14.19
C THR A 162 3.28 -13.21 15.66
N PHE A 163 4.01 -12.35 16.38
CA PHE A 163 3.68 -12.00 17.77
C PHE A 163 2.31 -11.32 17.90
N TYR A 164 1.95 -10.45 16.97
CA TYR A 164 0.63 -9.85 16.95
C TYR A 164 -0.47 -10.90 16.73
N VAL A 165 -0.31 -11.79 15.75
CA VAL A 165 -1.34 -12.79 15.40
C VAL A 165 -1.47 -13.88 16.47
N VAL A 166 -0.36 -14.41 16.98
CA VAL A 166 -0.33 -15.56 17.91
C VAL A 166 -0.44 -15.10 19.36
N ALA A 167 0.40 -14.16 19.79
CA ALA A 167 0.47 -13.72 21.18
C ALA A 167 -0.44 -12.51 21.49
N LYS A 168 -1.18 -12.00 20.50
CA LYS A 168 -2.13 -10.88 20.63
C LYS A 168 -1.53 -9.61 21.23
N VAL A 169 -0.24 -9.38 20.98
CA VAL A 169 0.47 -8.19 21.47
C VAL A 169 0.24 -7.02 20.49
N ASN A 170 -0.64 -6.08 20.84
CA ASN A 170 -0.98 -4.94 19.97
C ASN A 170 0.23 -4.07 19.60
N LEU A 171 1.18 -3.86 20.52
CA LEU A 171 2.41 -3.11 20.25
C LEU A 171 3.22 -3.73 19.09
N ALA A 172 3.21 -5.07 18.97
CA ALA A 172 3.94 -5.77 17.93
C ALA A 172 3.43 -5.41 16.52
N PHE A 173 2.14 -5.14 16.35
CA PHE A 173 1.59 -4.67 15.08
C PHE A 173 2.16 -3.31 14.66
N TYR A 174 2.26 -2.35 15.58
CA TYR A 174 2.82 -1.03 15.26
C TYR A 174 4.30 -1.10 14.93
N ILE A 175 5.07 -1.97 15.60
CA ILE A 175 6.48 -2.22 15.27
C ILE A 175 6.60 -2.88 13.89
N TYR A 176 5.78 -3.88 13.59
CA TYR A 176 5.70 -4.48 12.25
C TYR A 176 5.42 -3.41 11.18
N ALA A 177 4.40 -2.58 11.40
CA ALA A 177 4.02 -1.53 10.47
C ALA A 177 5.16 -0.52 10.25
N ALA A 178 5.82 -0.10 11.33
CA ALA A 178 6.96 0.81 11.26
C ALA A 178 8.15 0.21 10.49
N LEU A 179 8.47 -1.08 10.69
CA LEU A 179 9.54 -1.75 9.96
C LEU A 179 9.26 -1.81 8.46
N VAL A 180 8.05 -2.23 8.06
CA VAL A 180 7.64 -2.26 6.64
C VAL A 180 7.66 -0.85 6.05
N TYR A 181 7.17 0.14 6.80
CA TYR A 181 7.17 1.54 6.38
C TYR A 181 8.59 2.06 6.09
N ILE A 182 9.54 1.79 7.00
CA ILE A 182 10.95 2.19 6.84
C ILE A 182 11.57 1.53 5.60
N ILE A 183 11.35 0.22 5.41
CA ILE A 183 11.84 -0.51 4.22
C ILE A 183 11.39 0.19 2.95
N VAL A 184 10.09 0.46 2.82
CA VAL A 184 9.53 1.03 1.60
C VAL A 184 9.97 2.47 1.40
N CYS A 185 10.06 3.30 2.45
CA CYS A 185 10.58 4.67 2.34
C CYS A 185 12.03 4.71 1.81
N ILE A 186 12.87 3.76 2.23
CA ILE A 186 14.23 3.63 1.72
C ILE A 186 14.22 3.28 0.22
N PHE A 187 13.38 2.33 -0.19
CA PHE A 187 13.26 1.97 -1.60
C PHE A 187 12.66 3.08 -2.46
N ILE A 188 11.70 3.86 -1.95
CA ILE A 188 11.18 5.04 -2.66
C ILE A 188 12.29 6.05 -2.95
N MET A 189 13.19 6.32 -1.99
CA MET A 189 14.35 7.19 -2.22
C MET A 189 15.28 6.60 -3.29
N TYR A 190 15.57 5.31 -3.20
CA TYR A 190 16.38 4.59 -4.20
C TYR A 190 15.75 4.68 -5.60
N HIS A 191 14.45 4.41 -5.74
CA HIS A 191 13.73 4.48 -7.01
C HIS A 191 13.64 5.91 -7.55
N ALA A 192 13.46 6.92 -6.69
CA ALA A 192 13.52 8.31 -7.12
C ALA A 192 14.90 8.66 -7.71
N GLN A 193 15.99 8.14 -7.13
CA GLN A 193 17.35 8.33 -7.66
C GLN A 193 17.56 7.63 -9.01
N THR A 194 17.11 6.39 -9.17
CA THR A 194 17.25 5.67 -10.45
C THR A 194 16.39 6.29 -11.57
N ILE A 195 15.22 6.85 -11.22
CA ILE A 195 14.34 7.56 -12.16
C ILE A 195 14.95 8.89 -12.58
N ASN A 196 15.48 9.66 -11.63
CA ASN A 196 16.05 10.97 -11.91
C ASN A 196 17.40 10.90 -12.64
N GLY A 197 18.15 9.82 -12.43
CA GLY A 197 19.44 9.56 -13.08
C GLY A 197 20.58 10.41 -12.54
N ASN A 198 21.68 10.46 -13.29
CA ASN A 198 22.95 11.08 -12.88
C ASN A 198 23.57 10.44 -11.61
N ARG A 199 23.35 9.12 -11.47
CA ARG A 199 23.77 8.25 -10.37
C ARG A 199 24.38 6.96 -10.91
N TYR A 200 25.02 6.17 -10.05
CA TYR A 200 25.72 4.94 -10.46
C TYR A 200 24.82 3.97 -11.23
N ALA A 201 23.61 3.72 -10.74
CA ALA A 201 22.59 2.98 -11.48
C ALA A 201 21.45 3.91 -11.90
N GLU A 202 21.19 3.99 -13.20
CA GLU A 202 20.07 4.74 -13.74
C GLU A 202 19.14 3.84 -14.54
N MET A 203 17.84 4.12 -14.44
CA MET A 203 16.85 3.38 -15.19
C MET A 203 16.89 3.79 -16.66
N ARG A 204 16.68 2.86 -17.59
CA ARG A 204 16.64 3.18 -19.02
C ARG A 204 15.47 4.12 -19.30
N THR A 205 15.68 5.12 -20.16
CA THR A 205 14.68 6.13 -20.51
C THR A 205 13.47 5.59 -21.29
N THR A 206 13.51 4.33 -21.71
CA THR A 206 12.39 3.60 -22.33
C THR A 206 11.46 2.95 -21.31
N ASP A 207 11.93 2.74 -20.06
CA ASP A 207 11.27 1.86 -19.09
C ASP A 207 10.33 2.64 -18.16
N TYR A 208 9.63 3.64 -18.71
CA TYR A 208 8.79 4.55 -17.93
C TYR A 208 7.58 3.86 -17.32
N LEU A 209 7.06 2.80 -17.95
CA LEU A 209 5.99 1.96 -17.41
C LEU A 209 6.47 1.16 -16.20
N LEU A 210 7.68 0.60 -16.27
CA LEU A 210 8.29 -0.12 -15.16
C LEU A 210 8.57 0.83 -13.99
N ALA A 211 9.09 2.03 -14.26
CA ALA A 211 9.30 3.05 -13.24
C ALA A 211 7.99 3.41 -12.52
N ALA A 212 6.91 3.64 -13.28
CA ALA A 212 5.60 3.96 -12.72
C ALA A 212 5.00 2.78 -11.91
N LEU A 213 5.14 1.55 -12.40
CA LEU A 213 4.67 0.34 -11.71
C LEU A 213 5.41 0.11 -10.39
N ILE A 214 6.74 0.28 -10.37
CA ILE A 214 7.53 0.11 -9.14
C ILE A 214 7.07 1.11 -8.07
N LEU A 215 6.97 2.41 -8.41
CA LEU A 215 6.45 3.42 -7.47
C LEU A 215 5.02 3.12 -7.04
N TYR A 216 4.19 2.60 -7.94
CA TYR A 216 2.81 2.21 -7.62
C TYR A 216 2.75 1.03 -6.64
N VAL A 217 3.63 0.03 -6.78
CA VAL A 217 3.75 -1.08 -5.84
C VAL A 217 4.24 -0.57 -4.48
N ASP A 218 5.23 0.32 -4.43
CA ASP A 218 5.68 0.96 -3.17
C ASP A 218 4.52 1.68 -2.48
N PHE A 219 3.78 2.48 -3.25
CA PHE A 219 2.56 3.16 -2.77
C PHE A 219 1.57 2.15 -2.17
N LEU A 220 1.32 1.02 -2.84
CA LEU A 220 0.34 0.04 -2.38
C LEU A 220 0.78 -0.69 -1.12
N VAL A 221 2.06 -1.04 -0.98
CA VAL A 221 2.55 -1.67 0.26
C VAL A 221 2.36 -0.71 1.44
N LEU A 222 2.73 0.57 1.27
CA LEU A 222 2.47 1.59 2.29
C LEU A 222 0.96 1.75 2.53
N TYR A 223 0.15 1.78 1.48
CA TYR A 223 -1.29 1.92 1.57
C TYR A 223 -1.93 0.79 2.37
N MET A 224 -1.57 -0.47 2.12
CA MET A 224 -2.11 -1.61 2.86
C MET A 224 -1.77 -1.54 4.36
N VAL A 225 -0.52 -1.22 4.70
CA VAL A 225 -0.08 -1.12 6.10
C VAL A 225 -0.75 0.04 6.81
N ILE A 226 -0.75 1.22 6.19
CA ILE A 226 -1.34 2.44 6.78
C ILE A 226 -2.86 2.32 6.88
N THR A 227 -3.53 1.69 5.91
CA THR A 227 -4.98 1.47 5.99
C THR A 227 -5.34 0.65 7.22
N HIS A 228 -4.56 -0.38 7.56
CA HIS A 228 -4.81 -1.16 8.77
C HIS A 228 -4.53 -0.35 10.05
N VAL A 229 -3.47 0.46 10.09
CA VAL A 229 -3.21 1.39 11.20
C VAL A 229 -4.35 2.40 11.35
N MET A 230 -4.85 2.94 10.24
CA MET A 230 -5.94 3.92 10.22
C MET A 230 -7.26 3.32 10.64
N LEU A 231 -7.56 2.06 10.30
CA LEU A 231 -8.73 1.36 10.82
C LEU A 231 -8.73 1.32 12.35
N ILE A 232 -7.61 0.90 12.95
CA ILE A 232 -7.47 0.84 14.42
C ILE A 232 -7.58 2.24 15.04
N ALA A 233 -6.93 3.24 14.45
CA ALA A 233 -6.99 4.61 14.94
C ALA A 233 -8.40 5.22 14.82
N TRP A 234 -9.11 4.91 13.74
CA TRP A 234 -10.45 5.45 13.46
C TRP A 234 -11.49 4.96 14.46
N ASP A 235 -11.48 3.67 14.80
CA ASP A 235 -12.36 3.09 15.82
C ASP A 235 -12.18 3.79 17.18
N GLY A 236 -10.94 4.18 17.52
CA GLY A 236 -10.64 4.94 18.73
C GLY A 236 -11.14 6.39 18.70
N ILE A 237 -11.16 7.04 17.53
CA ILE A 237 -11.52 8.47 17.39
C ILE A 237 -13.03 8.66 17.27
N MET A 238 -13.69 7.91 16.39
CA MET A 238 -15.07 8.21 15.99
C MET A 238 -16.13 7.38 16.72
N LYS A 239 -15.73 6.39 17.55
CA LYS A 239 -16.62 5.43 18.27
C LYS A 239 -17.73 4.83 17.40
N THR A 240 -17.59 4.89 16.08
CA THR A 240 -18.55 4.44 15.09
C THR A 240 -17.80 3.43 14.24
N PRO A 241 -18.19 2.15 14.28
CA PRO A 241 -17.44 1.11 13.58
C PRO A 241 -17.49 1.38 12.07
N CYS A 242 -16.33 1.44 11.44
CA CYS A 242 -16.23 1.47 9.99
C CYS A 242 -16.24 0.04 9.45
N GLY A 243 -17.23 -0.30 8.62
CA GLY A 243 -17.29 -1.56 7.89
C GLY A 243 -18.67 -2.23 7.90
N ARG A 244 -19.03 -2.88 6.79
CA ARG A 244 -20.35 -3.54 6.62
C ARG A 244 -20.56 -4.75 7.52
N LEU A 245 -19.50 -5.45 7.94
CA LEU A 245 -19.62 -6.61 8.84
C LEU A 245 -20.19 -6.25 10.22
N SER A 246 -20.08 -4.98 10.66
CA SER A 246 -20.68 -4.54 11.92
C SER A 246 -22.18 -4.22 11.81
N GLN A 247 -22.73 -4.04 10.60
CA GLN A 247 -24.16 -3.71 10.42
C GLN A 247 -25.07 -4.94 10.40
N ASN A 248 -24.54 -6.14 10.13
CA ASN A 248 -25.34 -7.36 9.96
C ASN A 248 -25.26 -8.32 11.17
N GLY A 249 -24.63 -7.93 12.28
CA GLY A 249 -24.15 -8.88 13.30
C GLY A 249 -24.66 -8.73 14.73
N ALA A 250 -25.63 -7.87 15.03
CA ALA A 250 -26.23 -7.81 16.37
C ALA A 250 -27.72 -8.18 16.31
N PRO A 251 -28.12 -9.38 16.74
CA PRO A 251 -29.44 -9.55 17.31
C PRO A 251 -29.48 -8.63 18.54
N THR A 252 -30.37 -7.64 18.53
CA THR A 252 -30.73 -6.95 19.76
C THR A 252 -31.33 -7.99 20.70
N ASP A 253 -30.56 -8.45 21.68
CA ASP A 253 -31.12 -9.20 22.80
C ASP A 253 -32.24 -8.35 23.41
N PRO A 254 -33.44 -8.92 23.62
CA PRO A 254 -34.53 -8.19 24.25
C PRO A 254 -34.12 -7.79 25.69
N PRO A 255 -34.72 -6.74 26.25
CA PRO A 255 -34.38 -6.27 27.58
C PRO A 255 -34.57 -7.41 28.59
N ILE A 256 -33.56 -7.63 29.41
CA ILE A 256 -33.65 -8.48 30.60
C ILE A 256 -34.68 -7.81 31.51
N ASP A 257 -35.82 -8.47 31.67
CA ASP A 257 -36.85 -8.16 32.65
C ASP A 257 -36.27 -8.55 34.02
N ASP A 258 -35.82 -7.57 34.79
CA ASP A 258 -35.40 -7.75 36.19
C ASP A 258 -36.65 -8.07 37.02
N GLY A 259 -37.01 -9.36 36.99
CA GLY A 259 -38.00 -9.97 37.85
C GLY A 259 -37.65 -9.75 39.32
N ASN A 260 -38.43 -8.89 39.95
CA ASN A 260 -38.37 -8.54 41.36
C ASN A 260 -38.96 -9.69 42.20
N ASP A 261 -38.15 -10.71 42.49
CA ASP A 261 -38.42 -11.72 43.52
C ASP A 261 -37.49 -11.42 44.72
N ASP A 262 -37.93 -10.51 45.59
CA ASP A 262 -37.34 -10.36 46.92
C ASP A 262 -37.87 -11.46 47.84
N ASP A 263 -36.96 -12.38 48.13
CA ASP A 263 -37.04 -13.39 49.16
C ASP A 263 -37.30 -12.80 50.55
N ASN A 264 -38.25 -13.45 51.24
CA ASN A 264 -38.16 -13.91 52.63
C ASN A 264 -37.21 -13.18 53.58
N LEU A 265 -37.78 -12.51 54.59
CA LEU A 265 -37.27 -12.47 55.97
C LEU A 265 -38.38 -11.97 56.92
N ASP A 266 -38.85 -12.86 57.81
CA ASP A 266 -38.96 -12.65 59.27
C ASP A 266 -40.07 -13.52 59.93
N THR A 267 -39.63 -14.60 60.61
CA THR A 267 -40.23 -15.15 61.84
C THR A 267 -40.03 -14.16 63.02
N PRO A 268 -40.68 -14.25 64.22
CA PRO A 268 -41.32 -15.42 64.87
C PRO A 268 -42.57 -15.16 65.77
N GLY A 269 -43.24 -16.25 66.20
CA GLY A 269 -43.72 -16.38 67.59
C GLY A 269 -45.22 -16.59 67.87
N SER A 270 -45.47 -17.44 68.89
CA SER A 270 -46.67 -17.53 69.78
C SER A 270 -47.93 -18.15 69.16
N ASP A 271 -48.72 -19.04 69.78
CA ASP A 271 -48.71 -19.78 71.04
C ASP A 271 -49.88 -20.78 70.95
N ARG A 272 -49.77 -21.92 71.63
CA ARG A 272 -50.82 -22.92 72.00
C ARG A 272 -51.29 -23.93 70.96
#